data_AF-A0A7C6FMI9-F1
#
_entry.id   AF-A0A7C6FMI9-F1
#
_cell.length_a   1.000
_cell.length_b   1.000
_cell.length_c   1.000
_cell.angle_alpha   90.00
_cell.angle_beta   90.00
_cell.angle_gamma   90.00
#
_symmetry.space_group_name_H-M   'P 1'
#
loop_
_entity.id
_entity.type
_entity.pdbx_description
1 polymer ?
#
loop_
_entity_poly.entity_id
_entity_poly.type
_entity_poly.pdbx_seq_one_letter_code
_entity_poly.pdbx_strand_id
1 'polypeptide(L)'
;MIGLILVVLLFSFTITASADDFYSPKESVIVYDNQVVSQIDAQLSGIDLEAVRAKEALVLNKSVADIQAAIKDGKLTYTELTAFYLDRIKRFDKAEGGVNAIIAVNPDAIKEAREKDAGENKTDSPVYGMPVLLKDNINTS
;
A
#
# COMPACT_ATOMS: atom_id res chain seq x y z
N MET A 1 -6.72 -35.94 -67.44
CA MET A 1 -7.67 -36.46 -66.44
C MET A 1 -6.98 -37.60 -65.69
N ILE A 2 -6.06 -37.32 -64.77
CA ILE A 2 -6.23 -37.03 -63.32
C ILE A 2 -6.86 -38.21 -62.58
N GLY A 3 -6.00 -39.07 -62.01
CA GLY A 3 -6.35 -40.14 -61.07
C GLY A 3 -5.70 -39.85 -59.71
N LEU A 4 -6.47 -39.18 -58.86
CA LEU A 4 -6.48 -39.07 -57.40
C LEU A 4 -5.32 -39.76 -56.61
N ILE A 5 -4.44 -38.94 -56.03
CA ILE A 5 -3.52 -39.35 -54.94
C ILE A 5 -4.27 -39.18 -53.62
N LEU A 6 -4.50 -40.29 -52.91
CA LEU A 6 -5.06 -40.29 -51.55
C LEU A 6 -3.94 -39.96 -50.55
N VAL A 7 -3.87 -38.70 -50.10
CA VAL A 7 -2.98 -38.28 -49.02
C VAL A 7 -3.72 -38.48 -47.69
N VAL A 8 -3.27 -39.46 -46.90
CA VAL A 8 -3.74 -39.65 -45.52
C VAL A 8 -2.96 -38.70 -44.62
N LEU A 9 -3.55 -37.57 -44.27
CA LEU A 9 -3.06 -36.65 -43.23
C LEU A 9 -3.59 -37.11 -41.87
N LEU A 10 -2.82 -37.92 -41.15
CA LEU A 10 -3.03 -38.14 -39.71
C LEU A 10 -2.41 -36.96 -38.95
N PHE A 11 -3.18 -35.88 -38.83
CA PHE A 11 -2.88 -34.81 -37.88
C PHE A 11 -2.94 -35.40 -36.46
N SER A 12 -1.77 -35.58 -35.83
CA SER A 12 -1.69 -35.85 -34.40
C SER A 12 -2.00 -34.54 -33.69
N PHE A 13 -3.25 -34.38 -33.24
CA PHE A 13 -3.66 -33.25 -32.41
C PHE A 13 -3.10 -33.49 -31.00
N THR A 14 -1.88 -33.04 -30.75
CA THR A 14 -1.37 -32.92 -29.38
C THR A 14 -2.13 -31.79 -28.71
N ILE A 15 -3.09 -32.12 -27.84
CA ILE A 15 -3.67 -31.17 -26.90
C ILE A 15 -2.56 -30.84 -25.90
N THR A 16 -1.81 -29.78 -26.17
CA THR A 16 -0.98 -29.15 -25.13
C THR A 16 -1.96 -28.38 -24.25
N ALA A 17 -2.45 -29.03 -23.18
CA ALA A 17 -3.11 -28.29 -22.10
C ALA A 17 -2.02 -27.46 -21.42
N SER A 18 -1.93 -26.18 -21.76
CA SER A 18 -1.06 -25.24 -21.07
C SER A 18 -1.66 -24.96 -19.69
N ALA A 19 -0.81 -24.80 -18.67
CA ALA A 19 -1.21 -24.51 -17.29
C ALA A 19 -2.08 -23.24 -17.15
N ASP A 20 -2.14 -22.40 -18.18
CA ASP A 20 -3.03 -21.23 -18.28
C ASP A 20 -4.51 -21.61 -18.22
N ASP A 21 -4.91 -22.79 -18.72
CA ASP A 21 -6.30 -23.28 -18.67
C ASP A 21 -6.77 -23.62 -17.24
N PHE A 22 -5.82 -23.76 -16.30
CA PHE A 22 -6.09 -24.05 -14.88
C PHE A 22 -5.97 -22.81 -13.98
N TYR A 23 -5.62 -21.65 -14.54
CA TYR A 23 -5.71 -20.38 -13.82
C TYR A 23 -7.14 -19.88 -13.88
N SER A 24 -7.86 -19.97 -12.75
CA SER A 24 -9.07 -19.18 -12.55
C SER A 24 -8.70 -17.70 -12.74
N PRO A 25 -9.45 -16.92 -13.55
CA PRO A 25 -9.26 -15.48 -13.59
C PRO A 25 -9.31 -15.00 -12.14
N LYS A 26 -8.27 -14.30 -11.66
CA LYS A 26 -8.41 -13.56 -10.41
C LYS A 26 -9.60 -12.64 -10.62
N GLU A 27 -10.64 -12.78 -9.80
CA GLU A 27 -11.72 -11.81 -9.78
C GLU A 27 -11.09 -10.42 -9.62
N SER A 28 -11.15 -9.61 -10.66
CA SER A 28 -10.69 -8.24 -10.59
C SER A 28 -11.74 -7.47 -9.80
N VAL A 29 -11.57 -7.40 -8.48
CA VAL A 29 -12.31 -6.43 -7.67
C VAL A 29 -11.76 -5.05 -8.04
N ILE A 30 -12.29 -4.47 -9.12
CA ILE A 30 -11.99 -3.10 -9.51
C ILE A 30 -12.85 -2.19 -8.66
N VAL A 31 -12.30 -1.75 -7.53
CA VAL A 31 -12.78 -0.57 -6.82
C VAL A 31 -11.58 0.36 -6.67
N TYR A 32 -11.25 1.08 -7.74
CA TYR A 32 -10.34 2.22 -7.65
C TYR A 32 -11.11 3.35 -6.97
N ASP A 33 -11.19 3.32 -5.65
CA ASP A 33 -11.72 4.44 -4.89
C ASP A 33 -10.75 5.61 -4.97
N ASN A 34 -11.08 6.56 -5.84
CA ASN A 34 -10.34 7.80 -6.03
C ASN A 34 -10.38 8.70 -4.79
N GLN A 35 -11.31 8.48 -3.85
CA GLN A 35 -11.43 9.31 -2.65
C GLN A 35 -10.23 9.10 -1.72
N VAL A 36 -9.84 7.84 -1.46
CA VAL A 36 -8.67 7.56 -0.62
C VAL A 36 -7.39 8.16 -1.21
N VAL A 37 -7.16 8.00 -2.52
CA VAL A 37 -5.96 8.54 -3.17
C VAL A 37 -5.95 10.07 -3.14
N SER A 38 -7.09 10.71 -3.41
CA SER A 38 -7.17 12.18 -3.38
C SER A 38 -6.98 12.76 -1.97
N GLN A 39 -7.47 12.07 -0.93
CA GLN A 39 -7.23 12.44 0.47
C GLN A 39 -5.75 12.29 0.84
N ILE A 40 -5.09 11.22 0.40
CA ILE A 40 -3.65 11.04 0.59
C ILE A 40 -2.88 12.16 -0.12
N ASP A 41 -3.22 12.45 -1.38
CA ASP A 41 -2.53 13.48 -2.16
C ASP A 41 -2.68 14.88 -1.55
N ALA A 42 -3.87 15.20 -1.04
CA ALA A 42 -4.10 16.46 -0.33
C ALA A 42 -3.20 16.59 0.92
N GLN A 43 -3.05 15.52 1.70
CA GLN A 43 -2.26 15.51 2.92
C GLN A 43 -0.74 15.51 2.67
N LEU A 44 -0.30 14.86 1.58
CA LEU A 44 1.12 14.80 1.18
C LEU A 44 1.59 16.03 0.41
N SER A 45 0.69 16.96 0.09
CA SER A 45 1.03 18.21 -0.58
C SER A 45 2.07 19.00 0.21
N GLY A 46 3.20 19.33 -0.44
CA GLY A 46 4.31 20.05 0.17
C GLY A 46 5.23 19.21 1.06
N ILE A 47 5.02 17.88 1.15
CA ILE A 47 5.96 16.96 1.81
C ILE A 47 6.98 16.48 0.78
N ASP A 48 8.26 16.51 1.14
CA ASP A 48 9.33 15.90 0.35
C ASP A 48 9.27 14.38 0.45
N LEU A 49 8.58 13.75 -0.52
CA LEU A 49 8.42 12.31 -0.56
C LEU A 49 9.73 11.56 -0.85
N GLU A 50 10.72 12.19 -1.49
CA GLU A 50 12.02 11.56 -1.72
C GLU A 50 12.77 11.42 -0.41
N ALA A 51 12.81 12.50 0.40
CA ALA A 51 13.39 12.46 1.73
C ALA A 51 12.66 11.47 2.66
N VAL A 52 11.32 11.44 2.62
CA VAL A 52 10.52 10.47 3.40
C VAL A 52 10.85 9.03 3.01
N ARG A 53 10.92 8.73 1.71
CA ARG A 53 11.24 7.38 1.22
C ARG A 53 12.68 6.98 1.58
N ALA A 54 13.63 7.92 1.60
CA ALA A 54 15.00 7.64 2.02
C ALA A 54 15.11 7.16 3.48
N LYS A 55 14.10 7.42 4.31
CA LYS A 55 14.02 6.94 5.71
C LYS A 55 13.45 5.52 5.85
N GLU A 56 13.25 4.78 4.76
CA GLU A 56 12.71 3.42 4.76
C GLU A 56 13.37 2.49 5.80
N ALA A 57 14.70 2.55 5.91
CA ALA A 57 15.47 1.72 6.85
C ALA A 57 15.20 2.03 8.33
N LEU A 58 14.60 3.18 8.64
CA LEU A 58 14.18 3.58 9.99
C LEU A 58 12.74 3.14 10.31
N VAL A 59 11.98 2.68 9.32
CA VAL A 59 10.54 2.39 9.47
C VAL A 59 10.24 0.90 9.22
N LEU A 60 10.68 0.35 8.09
CA LEU A 60 10.32 -1.03 7.72
C LEU A 60 11.04 -2.04 8.58
N ASN A 61 10.31 -3.08 9.00
CA ASN A 61 10.79 -4.16 9.85
C ASN A 61 11.41 -3.65 11.17
N LYS A 62 10.97 -2.48 11.65
CA LYS A 62 11.36 -1.92 12.94
C LYS A 62 10.27 -2.14 13.97
N SER A 63 10.69 -2.40 15.20
CA SER A 63 9.75 -2.44 16.32
C SER A 63 9.25 -1.03 16.64
N VAL A 64 8.12 -0.92 17.34
CA VAL A 64 7.62 0.36 17.83
C VAL A 64 8.68 1.07 18.70
N ALA A 65 9.43 0.32 19.51
CA ALA A 65 10.50 0.87 20.33
C ALA A 65 11.64 1.46 19.50
N ASP A 66 12.04 0.80 18.41
CA ASP A 66 13.08 1.32 17.51
C ASP A 66 12.64 2.61 16.82
N ILE A 67 11.38 2.67 16.39
CA ILE A 67 10.79 3.86 15.76
C ILE A 67 10.73 5.02 16.76
N GLN A 68 10.25 4.77 17.97
CA GLN A 68 10.22 5.76 19.06
C GLN A 68 11.63 6.28 19.39
N ALA A 69 12.64 5.39 19.41
CA ALA A 69 14.02 5.78 19.60
C ALA A 69 14.54 6.65 18.45
N ALA A 70 14.25 6.31 17.19
CA ALA A 70 14.61 7.13 16.04
C ALA A 70 13.97 8.53 16.07
N ILE A 71 12.74 8.63 16.59
CA ILE A 71 12.04 9.90 16.76
C ILE A 71 12.66 10.73 17.89
N LYS A 72 12.99 10.09 19.02
CA LYS A 72 13.69 10.74 20.14
C LYS A 72 15.08 11.26 19.73
N ASP A 73 15.76 10.53 18.87
CA ASP A 73 17.06 10.91 18.29
C ASP A 73 16.96 12.00 17.22
N GLY A 74 15.76 12.44 16.84
CA GLY A 74 15.53 13.45 15.79
C GLY A 74 15.83 12.95 14.37
N LYS A 75 15.98 11.63 14.18
CA LYS A 75 16.22 11.02 12.86
C LYS A 75 14.93 10.86 12.06
N LEU A 76 13.80 10.79 12.76
CA LEU A 76 12.46 10.60 12.21
C LEU A 76 11.48 11.52 12.96
N THR A 77 10.40 11.94 12.31
CA THR A 77 9.26 12.62 12.97
C THR A 77 7.97 11.82 12.80
N TYR A 78 6.95 12.08 13.61
CA TYR A 78 5.64 11.47 13.44
C TYR A 78 5.00 11.87 12.11
N THR A 79 5.25 13.11 11.66
CA THR A 79 4.82 13.58 10.34
C THR A 79 5.45 12.75 9.22
N GLU A 80 6.76 12.50 9.28
CA GLU A 80 7.47 11.69 8.28
C GLU A 80 7.04 10.22 8.33
N LEU A 81 6.86 9.66 9.52
CA LEU A 81 6.37 8.30 9.72
C LEU A 81 4.97 8.12 9.11
N THR A 82 4.06 9.06 9.36
CA THR A 82 2.70 9.05 8.81
C THR A 82 2.74 9.22 7.30
N ALA A 83 3.53 10.17 6.79
CA ALA A 83 3.70 10.40 5.36
C ALA A 83 4.24 9.16 4.64
N PHE A 84 5.20 8.45 5.27
CA PHE A 84 5.77 7.22 4.74
C PHE A 84 4.70 6.14 4.53
N TYR A 85 3.80 5.94 5.50
CA TYR A 85 2.73 4.96 5.36
C TYR A 85 1.63 5.38 4.39
N LEU A 86 1.26 6.67 4.34
CA LEU A 86 0.32 7.17 3.34
C LEU A 86 0.86 6.99 1.92
N ASP A 87 2.14 7.28 1.67
CA ASP A 87 2.80 7.00 0.38
C ASP A 87 2.78 5.51 0.03
N ARG A 88 3.02 4.62 1.01
CA ARG A 88 2.94 3.17 0.79
C ARG A 88 1.52 2.71 0.46
N ILE A 89 0.50 3.22 1.15
CA ILE A 89 -0.90 2.89 0.86
C ILE A 89 -1.20 3.28 -0.60
N LYS A 90 -0.84 4.50 -1.01
CA LYS A 90 -1.02 4.94 -2.39
C LYS A 90 -0.33 4.03 -3.41
N ARG A 91 0.92 3.61 -3.14
CA ARG A 91 1.75 2.85 -4.10
C ARG A 91 1.48 1.36 -4.16
N PHE A 92 1.04 0.75 -3.06
CA PHE A 92 0.93 -0.71 -2.93
C PHE A 92 -0.50 -1.17 -2.65
N ASP A 93 -1.31 -0.36 -1.97
CA ASP A 93 -2.70 -0.70 -1.70
C ASP A 93 -3.62 -0.25 -2.84
N LYS A 94 -3.48 1.01 -3.27
CA LYS A 94 -4.37 1.69 -4.23
C LYS A 94 -3.87 1.74 -5.66
N ALA A 95 -2.70 1.20 -5.94
CA ALA A 95 -2.20 1.06 -7.30
C ALA A 95 -2.99 0.00 -8.08
N GLU A 96 -2.83 0.01 -9.40
CA GLU A 96 -3.34 -1.05 -10.27
C GLU A 96 -2.77 -2.41 -9.84
N GLY A 97 -3.66 -3.38 -9.58
CA GLY A 97 -3.29 -4.68 -9.01
C GLY A 97 -2.84 -4.65 -7.54
N GLY A 98 -3.09 -3.54 -6.84
CA GLY A 98 -2.79 -3.37 -5.41
C GLY A 98 -3.65 -4.24 -4.50
N VAL A 99 -3.29 -4.26 -3.21
CA VAL A 99 -3.91 -5.15 -2.21
C VAL A 99 -5.36 -4.76 -1.88
N ASN A 100 -5.73 -3.48 -2.04
CA ASN A 100 -7.05 -2.94 -1.72
C ASN A 100 -7.55 -3.28 -0.30
N ALA A 101 -6.66 -3.24 0.71
CA ALA A 101 -6.98 -3.48 2.11
C ALA A 101 -7.50 -2.24 2.87
N ILE A 102 -7.20 -1.02 2.41
CA ILE A 102 -7.55 0.22 3.14
C ILE A 102 -8.86 0.82 2.59
N ILE A 103 -9.95 0.80 3.36
CA ILE A 103 -11.24 1.34 2.89
C ILE A 103 -11.37 2.86 3.02
N ALA A 104 -10.64 3.48 3.95
CA ALA A 104 -10.65 4.91 4.22
C ALA A 104 -9.36 5.33 4.93
N VAL A 105 -9.00 6.60 4.83
CA VAL A 105 -7.91 7.22 5.61
C VAL A 105 -8.45 8.41 6.39
N ASN A 106 -7.87 8.69 7.56
CA ASN A 106 -8.18 9.92 8.29
C ASN A 106 -7.68 11.13 7.46
N PRO A 107 -8.55 12.09 7.06
CA PRO A 107 -8.14 13.26 6.29
C PRO A 107 -7.22 14.21 7.09
N ASP A 108 -7.20 14.10 8.41
CA ASP A 108 -6.38 14.91 9.31
C ASP A 108 -5.11 14.19 9.80
N ALA A 109 -4.77 13.00 9.29
CA ALA A 109 -3.66 12.19 9.79
C ALA A 109 -2.31 12.94 9.85
N ILE A 110 -1.96 13.69 8.80
CA ILE A 110 -0.73 14.50 8.78
C ILE A 110 -0.82 15.69 9.75
N LYS A 111 -2.00 16.30 9.91
CA LYS A 111 -2.20 17.40 10.85
C LYS A 111 -2.02 16.92 12.28
N GLU A 112 -2.65 15.82 12.65
CA GLU A 112 -2.49 15.19 13.97
C GLU A 112 -1.03 14.79 14.22
N ALA A 113 -0.34 14.24 13.21
CA ALA A 113 1.07 13.90 13.34
C ALA A 113 1.96 15.12 13.62
N ARG A 114 1.70 16.26 12.95
CA ARG A 114 2.40 17.54 13.23
C ARG A 114 2.12 18.05 14.64
N GLU A 115 0.89 17.90 15.13
CA GLU A 115 0.54 18.25 16.51
C GLU A 115 1.31 17.39 17.53
N LYS A 116 1.55 16.11 17.23
CA LYS A 116 2.38 15.21 18.06
C LYS A 116 3.87 15.55 17.99
N ASP A 117 4.36 16.03 16.85
CA ASP A 117 5.74 16.51 16.71
C ASP A 117 5.97 17.79 17.52
N ALA A 118 5.00 18.71 17.52
CA ALA A 118 5.07 20.00 18.22
C ALA A 118 4.74 19.93 19.72
N GLY A 119 4.05 18.88 20.18
CA GLY A 119 3.57 18.78 21.55
C GLY A 119 4.69 18.82 22.60
N GLU A 120 4.56 19.73 23.56
CA GLU A 120 5.46 19.84 24.72
C GLU A 120 5.25 18.71 25.74
N ASN A 121 4.02 18.18 25.83
CA ASN A 121 3.64 17.07 26.72
C ASN A 121 3.66 15.73 25.98
N LYS A 122 4.85 15.29 25.58
CA LYS A 122 5.05 13.91 25.10
C LYS A 122 4.76 12.97 26.27
N THR A 123 3.73 12.14 26.15
CA THR A 123 3.54 11.06 27.12
C THR A 123 4.56 9.97 26.85
N ASP A 124 5.08 9.33 27.89
CA ASP A 124 6.06 8.24 27.79
C ASP A 124 5.43 6.91 27.32
N SER A 125 4.34 7.02 26.53
CA SER A 125 3.58 5.90 26.03
C SER A 125 4.23 5.37 24.75
N PRO A 126 4.47 4.05 24.63
CA PRO A 126 5.05 3.45 23.42
C PRO A 126 4.24 3.74 22.14
N VAL A 127 2.94 4.02 22.28
CA VAL A 127 2.04 4.28 21.14
C VAL A 127 1.81 5.78 20.87
N TYR A 128 2.46 6.67 21.62
CA TYR A 128 2.30 8.11 21.38
C TYR A 128 2.75 8.47 19.96
N GLY A 129 1.87 9.13 19.20
CA GLY A 129 2.13 9.57 17.83
C GLY A 129 2.26 8.46 16.78
N MET A 130 2.14 7.19 17.17
CA MET A 130 2.22 6.07 16.24
C MET A 130 0.97 6.00 15.35
N PRO A 131 1.10 5.89 14.01
CA PRO A 131 -0.04 5.65 13.15
C PRO A 131 -0.57 4.23 13.37
N VAL A 132 -1.90 4.11 13.43
CA VAL A 132 -2.59 2.83 13.63
C VAL A 132 -3.67 2.66 12.58
N LEU A 133 -3.92 1.41 12.18
CA LEU A 133 -5.05 1.05 11.34
C LEU A 133 -6.12 0.42 12.21
N LEU A 134 -7.37 0.81 11.97
CA LEU A 134 -8.54 0.25 12.63
C LEU A 134 -9.30 -0.65 11.66
N LYS A 135 -9.92 -1.70 12.21
CA LYS A 135 -10.83 -2.53 11.44
C LYS A 135 -12.12 -1.74 11.17
N ASP A 136 -12.71 -1.96 10.01
CA ASP A 136 -13.96 -1.35 9.53
C ASP A 136 -15.16 -1.48 10.49
N ASN A 137 -15.12 -2.48 11.37
CA ASN A 137 -16.12 -2.72 12.41
C ASN A 137 -15.94 -1.84 13.66
N ILE A 138 -14.92 -0.98 13.71
CA ILE A 138 -14.66 -0.06 14.81
C ILE A 138 -15.16 1.33 14.42
N ASN A 139 -16.07 1.89 15.21
CA ASN A 139 -16.59 3.24 15.00
C ASN A 139 -15.58 4.30 15.50
N THR A 140 -15.38 5.35 14.71
CA THR A 140 -14.47 6.47 15.00
C THR A 140 -15.15 7.83 14.89
N SER A 141 -16.48 7.87 15.08
CA SER A 141 -17.33 9.08 15.01
C SER A 141 -16.83 10.25 15.85
#